data_AF-A0A6P6H8W8-F1
#
_entry.id   AF-A0A6P6H8W8-F1
#
_cell.length_a   1.000
_cell.length_b   1.000
_cell.length_c   1.000
_cell.angle_alpha   90.00
_cell.angle_beta   90.00
_cell.angle_gamma   90.00
#
_symmetry.space_group_name_H-M   'P 1'
#
loop_
_entity.id
_entity.type
_entity.pdbx_description
1 polymer ?
#
loop_
_entity_poly.entity_id
_entity_poly.type
_entity_poly.pdbx_seq_one_letter_code
_entity_poly.pdbx_strand_id
1 'polypeptide(L)'
;MITAKASADSAVPSVHDTAVATGVPEREEPEWPWKDAPIRALVQRIHQLQAERAQAFRRLEEGHLQYLRSGPPYDFPRYRSTVHEVTQAFAAASREVLAVEAELSGPRGQPLLASHVRSLQQLEQTRLATVLALLLPWFQDPAYSTPTANPDRDALPRPSPRGPAAADGDARADWAGRHPGDAPAEDEGN
;
A
#
# COMPACT_ATOMS: atom_id res chain seq x y z
N MET A 1 44.11 -31.84 -51.30
CA MET A 1 44.13 -30.86 -50.21
C MET A 1 43.36 -31.46 -49.04
N ILE A 2 44.05 -31.64 -47.92
CA ILE A 2 43.61 -32.25 -46.66
C ILE A 2 42.80 -31.24 -45.86
N THR A 3 41.68 -31.64 -45.26
CA THR A 3 41.38 -31.47 -43.81
C THR A 3 39.96 -31.92 -43.48
N ALA A 4 39.87 -32.92 -42.61
CA ALA A 4 38.73 -33.14 -41.73
C ALA A 4 38.92 -32.27 -40.47
N LYS A 5 37.82 -31.80 -39.86
CA LYS A 5 37.80 -31.42 -38.45
C LYS A 5 36.41 -31.64 -37.83
N ALA A 6 36.44 -32.39 -36.74
CA ALA A 6 35.35 -32.72 -35.83
C ALA A 6 35.27 -31.76 -34.63
N SER A 7 34.26 -32.00 -33.78
CA SER A 7 34.01 -31.48 -32.42
C SER A 7 33.26 -30.13 -32.33
N ALA A 8 32.32 -29.92 -31.41
CA ALA A 8 32.01 -30.64 -30.18
C ALA A 8 30.50 -30.61 -29.86
N ASP A 9 30.04 -31.77 -29.39
CA ASP A 9 28.87 -31.97 -28.56
C ASP A 9 29.03 -31.19 -27.24
N SER A 10 28.02 -30.42 -26.86
CA SER A 10 27.97 -29.72 -25.57
C SER A 10 26.64 -30.03 -24.91
N ALA A 11 26.58 -31.23 -24.34
CA ALA A 11 25.59 -31.60 -23.36
C ALA A 11 25.82 -30.80 -22.07
N VAL A 12 24.89 -29.91 -21.75
CA VAL A 12 24.81 -29.29 -20.42
C VAL A 12 23.77 -30.10 -19.61
N PRO A 13 24.08 -30.52 -18.37
CA PRO A 13 23.20 -31.40 -17.61
C PRO A 13 21.93 -30.69 -17.15
N SER A 14 20.81 -31.33 -17.42
CA SER A 14 19.51 -31.03 -16.83
C SER A 14 19.54 -31.38 -15.34
N VAL A 15 19.50 -30.38 -14.48
CA VAL A 15 19.18 -30.52 -13.05
C VAL A 15 18.51 -29.23 -12.59
N HIS A 16 17.19 -29.20 -12.71
CA HIS A 16 16.37 -28.58 -11.67
C HIS A 16 15.26 -29.56 -11.32
N ASP A 17 15.62 -30.38 -10.34
CA ASP A 17 14.75 -31.22 -9.56
C ASP A 17 13.69 -30.34 -8.88
N THR A 18 12.45 -30.69 -9.18
CA THR A 18 11.28 -30.74 -8.30
C THR A 18 11.40 -30.01 -6.95
N ALA A 19 10.87 -28.79 -6.89
CA ALA A 19 10.32 -28.24 -5.66
C ALA A 19 8.83 -27.94 -5.90
N VAL A 20 8.01 -28.96 -5.68
CA VAL A 20 6.57 -28.82 -5.46
C VAL A 20 6.35 -28.11 -4.12
N ALA A 21 5.29 -27.31 -4.08
CA ALA A 21 4.66 -26.66 -2.94
C ALA A 21 5.16 -25.26 -2.57
N THR A 22 4.57 -24.26 -3.21
CA THR A 22 3.65 -23.39 -2.46
C THR A 22 2.55 -22.97 -3.40
N GLY A 23 1.32 -23.44 -3.13
CA GLY A 23 0.14 -22.96 -3.84
C GLY A 23 0.11 -21.44 -3.72
N VAL A 24 0.39 -20.76 -4.83
CA VAL A 24 -0.13 -19.42 -5.04
C VAL A 24 -1.65 -19.60 -4.85
N PRO A 25 -2.30 -18.93 -3.89
CA PRO A 25 -3.74 -19.02 -3.82
C PRO A 25 -4.22 -18.64 -5.21
N GLU A 26 -4.91 -19.57 -5.88
CA GLU A 26 -5.70 -19.24 -7.06
C GLU A 26 -6.44 -17.98 -6.66
N ARG A 27 -6.02 -16.85 -7.24
CA ARG A 27 -6.77 -15.61 -7.07
C ARG A 27 -8.09 -15.96 -7.72
N GLU A 28 -9.08 -16.30 -6.92
CA GLU A 28 -10.44 -16.51 -7.37
C GLU A 28 -10.75 -15.29 -8.24
N GLU A 29 -10.77 -15.52 -9.55
CA GLU A 29 -11.14 -14.47 -10.49
C GLU A 29 -12.54 -14.05 -10.07
N PRO A 30 -12.77 -12.76 -9.80
CA PRO A 30 -14.10 -12.31 -9.40
C PRO A 30 -15.07 -12.81 -10.46
N GLU A 31 -16.10 -13.56 -10.05
CA GLU A 31 -17.21 -13.86 -10.95
C GLU A 31 -17.89 -12.53 -11.28
N TRP A 32 -17.53 -12.00 -12.44
CA TRP A 32 -18.05 -10.71 -12.87
C TRP A 32 -19.54 -10.85 -13.15
N PRO A 33 -20.39 -9.98 -12.60
CA PRO A 33 -21.85 -10.09 -12.77
C PRO A 33 -22.29 -9.89 -14.23
N TRP A 34 -21.40 -9.40 -15.09
CA TRP A 34 -21.64 -9.18 -16.51
C TRP A 34 -21.06 -10.26 -17.42
N LYS A 35 -20.45 -11.33 -16.89
CA LYS A 35 -19.77 -12.36 -17.69
C LYS A 35 -20.70 -12.98 -18.75
N ASP A 36 -21.94 -13.29 -18.38
CA ASP A 36 -22.96 -13.82 -19.29
C ASP A 36 -23.94 -12.77 -19.83
N ALA A 37 -23.76 -11.50 -19.47
CA ALA A 37 -24.68 -10.43 -19.84
C ALA A 37 -24.51 -10.01 -21.32
N PRO A 38 -25.53 -9.46 -22.01
CA PRO A 38 -25.40 -9.03 -23.40
C PRO A 38 -24.37 -7.90 -23.57
N ILE A 39 -23.84 -7.69 -24.78
CA ILE A 39 -22.81 -6.66 -25.08
C ILE A 39 -23.24 -5.26 -24.58
N ARG A 40 -24.53 -4.91 -24.71
CA ARG A 40 -25.08 -3.65 -24.19
C ARG A 40 -24.81 -3.46 -22.69
N ALA A 41 -24.90 -4.53 -21.89
CA ALA A 41 -24.64 -4.47 -20.46
C ALA A 41 -23.16 -4.15 -20.16
N LEU A 42 -22.23 -4.67 -20.97
CA LEU A 42 -20.80 -4.35 -20.83
C LEU A 42 -20.52 -2.90 -21.15
N VAL A 43 -21.12 -2.37 -22.22
CA VAL A 43 -21.01 -0.95 -22.57
C VAL A 43 -21.55 -0.07 -21.44
N GLN A 44 -22.72 -0.42 -20.89
CA GLN A 44 -23.27 0.27 -19.73
C GLN A 44 -22.36 0.18 -18.51
N ARG A 45 -21.75 -0.99 -18.26
CA ARG A 45 -20.81 -1.16 -17.17
C ARG A 45 -19.56 -0.31 -17.34
N ILE A 46 -19.02 -0.19 -18.55
CA ILE A 46 -17.89 0.72 -18.84
C ILE A 46 -18.24 2.17 -18.50
N HIS A 47 -19.44 2.64 -18.84
CA HIS A 47 -19.91 3.98 -18.46
C HIS A 47 -19.99 4.14 -16.94
N GLN A 48 -20.53 3.15 -16.24
CA GLN A 48 -20.61 3.16 -14.78
C GLN A 48 -19.20 3.22 -14.16
N LEU A 49 -18.25 2.44 -14.69
CA LEU A 49 -16.85 2.45 -14.25
C LEU A 49 -16.18 3.81 -14.49
N GLN A 50 -16.54 4.54 -15.57
CA GLN A 50 -16.06 5.91 -15.76
C GLN A 50 -16.68 6.88 -14.74
N ALA A 51 -17.95 6.71 -14.39
CA ALA A 51 -18.59 7.52 -13.36
C ALA A 51 -17.95 7.29 -11.98
N GLU A 52 -17.64 6.03 -11.64
CA GLU A 52 -16.94 5.64 -10.42
C GLU A 52 -15.54 6.28 -10.35
N ARG A 53 -14.76 6.22 -11.44
CA ARG A 53 -13.46 6.90 -11.53
C ARG A 53 -13.56 8.41 -11.40
N ALA A 54 -14.53 9.03 -12.08
CA ALA A 54 -14.77 10.47 -11.96
C ALA A 54 -15.12 10.86 -10.51
N GLN A 55 -15.88 10.01 -9.80
CA GLN A 55 -16.16 10.21 -8.39
C GLN A 55 -14.92 10.03 -7.51
N ALA A 56 -14.06 9.05 -7.82
CA ALA A 56 -12.79 8.86 -7.11
C ALA A 56 -11.86 10.08 -7.25
N PHE A 57 -11.77 10.69 -8.45
CA PHE A 57 -11.06 11.95 -8.65
C PHE A 57 -11.63 13.10 -7.81
N ARG A 58 -12.97 13.25 -7.76
CA ARG A 58 -13.60 14.29 -6.92
C ARG A 58 -13.31 14.09 -5.44
N ARG A 59 -13.40 12.85 -4.95
CA ARG A 59 -13.04 12.53 -3.55
C ARG A 59 -11.58 12.84 -3.24
N LEU A 60 -10.66 12.58 -4.18
CA LEU A 60 -9.25 12.92 -4.03
C LEU A 60 -9.05 14.43 -3.90
N GLU A 61 -9.68 15.20 -4.78
CA GLU A 61 -9.63 16.67 -4.77
C GLU A 61 -10.23 17.23 -3.47
N GLU A 62 -11.41 16.76 -3.07
CA GLU A 62 -12.05 17.16 -1.81
C GLU A 62 -11.20 16.81 -0.59
N GLY A 63 -10.60 15.61 -0.56
CA GLY A 63 -9.69 15.18 0.48
C GLY A 63 -8.43 16.05 0.55
N HIS A 64 -7.88 16.43 -0.60
CA HIS A 64 -6.73 17.32 -0.68
C HIS A 64 -7.07 18.75 -0.21
N LEU A 65 -8.23 19.29 -0.60
CA LEU A 65 -8.70 20.60 -0.13
C LEU A 65 -8.96 20.60 1.39
N GLN A 66 -9.52 19.51 1.93
CA GLN A 66 -9.71 19.35 3.38
C GLN A 66 -8.37 19.30 4.11
N TYR A 67 -7.38 18.59 3.57
CA TYR A 67 -6.02 18.56 4.11
C TYR A 67 -5.39 19.95 4.15
N LEU A 68 -5.49 20.73 3.07
CA LEU A 68 -4.96 22.11 3.07
C LEU A 68 -5.71 23.04 4.04
N ARG A 69 -7.02 22.87 4.18
CA ARG A 69 -7.87 23.67 5.09
C ARG A 69 -7.69 23.35 6.56
N SER A 70 -7.20 22.16 6.92
CA SER A 70 -7.01 21.83 8.34
C SER A 70 -6.00 22.77 9.01
N GLY A 71 -5.10 23.37 8.22
CA GLY A 71 -4.01 24.20 8.73
C GLY A 71 -3.08 23.40 9.65
N PRO A 72 -2.02 24.01 10.20
CA PRO A 72 -1.19 23.36 11.20
C PRO A 72 -1.96 23.13 12.53
N PRO A 73 -1.89 21.92 13.12
CA PRO A 73 -1.26 20.71 12.59
C PRO A 73 -2.13 20.04 11.52
N TYR A 74 -1.52 19.69 10.38
CA TYR A 74 -2.23 19.05 9.29
C TYR A 74 -2.77 17.67 9.68
N ASP A 75 -4.01 17.34 9.29
CA ASP A 75 -4.59 16.01 9.52
C ASP A 75 -4.11 15.00 8.46
N PHE A 76 -2.84 14.65 8.54
CA PHE A 76 -2.21 13.69 7.64
C PHE A 76 -2.82 12.28 7.71
N PRO A 77 -3.16 11.71 8.89
CA PRO A 77 -3.78 10.39 8.97
C PRO A 77 -5.07 10.29 8.15
N ARG A 78 -5.95 11.29 8.25
CA ARG A 78 -7.20 11.32 7.49
C ARG A 78 -6.96 11.45 5.99
N TYR A 79 -6.03 12.32 5.58
CA TYR A 79 -5.68 12.47 4.17
C TYR A 79 -5.11 11.18 3.57
N ARG A 80 -4.21 10.51 4.30
CA ARG A 80 -3.64 9.22 3.90
C ARG A 80 -4.72 8.15 3.70
N SER A 81 -5.68 8.05 4.63
CA SER A 81 -6.81 7.11 4.48
C SER A 81 -7.63 7.42 3.23
N THR A 82 -7.91 8.69 2.96
CA THR A 82 -8.63 9.11 1.75
C THR A 82 -7.88 8.71 0.47
N VAL A 83 -6.57 8.96 0.40
CA VAL A 83 -5.73 8.57 -0.74
C VAL A 83 -5.76 7.05 -0.93
N HIS A 84 -5.71 6.28 0.16
CA HIS A 84 -5.75 4.83 0.11
C HIS A 84 -7.08 4.32 -0.47
N GLU A 85 -8.21 4.80 0.03
CA GLU A 85 -9.55 4.43 -0.45
C GLU A 85 -9.73 4.77 -1.94
N VAL A 86 -9.32 5.98 -2.35
CA VAL A 86 -9.35 6.40 -3.76
C VAL A 86 -8.48 5.49 -4.63
N THR A 87 -7.28 5.14 -4.16
CA THR A 87 -6.37 4.24 -4.89
C THR A 87 -6.98 2.86 -5.09
N GLN A 88 -7.63 2.32 -4.05
CA GLN A 88 -8.35 1.05 -4.16
C GLN A 88 -9.50 1.13 -5.17
N ALA A 89 -10.28 2.22 -5.16
CA ALA A 89 -11.37 2.42 -6.11
C ALA A 89 -10.87 2.46 -7.57
N PHE A 90 -9.78 3.19 -7.85
CA PHE A 90 -9.15 3.18 -9.18
C PHE A 90 -8.65 1.79 -9.57
N ALA A 91 -8.01 1.08 -8.64
CA ALA A 91 -7.49 -0.26 -8.91
C ALA A 91 -8.62 -1.25 -9.21
N ALA A 92 -9.72 -1.20 -8.44
CA ALA A 92 -10.90 -2.04 -8.67
C ALA A 92 -11.53 -1.77 -10.05
N ALA A 93 -11.79 -0.50 -10.36
CA ALA A 93 -12.36 -0.12 -11.65
C ALA A 93 -11.44 -0.53 -12.82
N SER A 94 -10.12 -0.40 -12.66
CA SER A 94 -9.16 -0.79 -13.70
C SER A 94 -9.09 -2.29 -13.93
N ARG A 95 -9.15 -3.12 -12.88
CA ARG A 95 -9.24 -4.58 -13.04
C ARG A 95 -10.49 -4.97 -13.80
N GLU A 96 -11.63 -4.37 -13.47
CA GLU A 96 -12.89 -4.70 -14.14
C GLU A 96 -12.90 -4.27 -15.60
N VAL A 97 -12.41 -3.07 -15.93
CA VAL A 97 -12.31 -2.64 -17.34
C VAL A 97 -11.38 -3.55 -18.14
N LEU A 98 -10.26 -4.02 -17.56
CA LEU A 98 -9.38 -4.99 -18.23
C LEU A 98 -10.08 -6.32 -18.48
N ALA A 99 -10.89 -6.79 -17.53
CA ALA A 99 -11.69 -7.99 -17.71
C ALA A 99 -12.75 -7.80 -18.81
N VAL A 100 -13.42 -6.64 -18.86
CA VAL A 100 -14.39 -6.31 -19.93
C VAL A 100 -13.69 -6.25 -21.30
N GLU A 101 -12.49 -5.68 -21.38
CA GLU A 101 -11.70 -5.64 -22.61
C GLU A 101 -11.34 -7.06 -23.09
N ALA A 102 -10.88 -7.92 -22.18
CA ALA A 102 -10.57 -9.32 -22.48
C ALA A 102 -11.81 -10.08 -22.97
N GLU A 103 -12.94 -9.90 -22.31
CA GLU A 103 -14.23 -10.50 -22.69
C GLU A 103 -14.71 -10.05 -24.07
N LEU A 104 -14.57 -8.75 -24.38
CA LEU A 104 -14.93 -8.21 -25.69
C LEU A 104 -14.01 -8.70 -26.80
N SER A 105 -12.70 -8.76 -26.56
CA SER A 105 -11.73 -9.20 -27.57
C SER A 105 -11.74 -10.72 -27.81
N GLY A 106 -12.05 -11.51 -26.79
CA GLY A 106 -12.09 -12.97 -26.84
C GLY A 106 -13.49 -13.51 -27.08
N PRO A 107 -14.21 -13.99 -26.05
CA PRO A 107 -15.48 -14.73 -26.18
C PRO A 107 -16.54 -14.08 -27.06
N ARG A 108 -16.61 -12.74 -27.07
CA ARG A 108 -17.64 -12.00 -27.79
C ARG A 108 -17.26 -11.63 -29.21
N GLY A 109 -15.99 -11.78 -29.59
CA GLY A 109 -15.51 -11.46 -30.94
C GLY A 109 -15.74 -10.00 -31.35
N GLN A 110 -15.60 -9.05 -30.42
CA GLN A 110 -15.80 -7.61 -30.61
C GLN A 110 -14.48 -6.82 -30.50
N PRO A 111 -13.48 -7.06 -31.38
CA PRO A 111 -12.15 -6.44 -31.28
C PRO A 111 -12.16 -4.91 -31.45
N LEU A 112 -13.11 -4.37 -32.21
CA LEU A 112 -13.28 -2.92 -32.33
C LEU A 112 -13.75 -2.31 -31.00
N LEU A 113 -14.73 -2.89 -30.31
CA LEU A 113 -15.14 -2.38 -29.00
C LEU A 113 -14.01 -2.51 -27.97
N ALA A 114 -13.29 -3.64 -27.99
CA ALA A 114 -12.13 -3.83 -27.12
C ALA A 114 -11.03 -2.79 -27.37
N SER A 115 -10.76 -2.42 -28.63
CA SER A 115 -9.77 -1.36 -28.93
C SER A 115 -10.19 0.00 -28.39
N HIS A 116 -11.48 0.35 -28.45
CA HIS A 116 -11.99 1.58 -27.85
C HIS A 116 -11.85 1.57 -26.32
N VAL A 117 -12.13 0.43 -25.67
CA VAL A 117 -11.94 0.26 -24.22
C VAL A 117 -10.47 0.43 -23.83
N ARG A 118 -9.55 -0.13 -24.63
CA ARG A 118 -8.11 0.04 -24.44
C ARG A 118 -7.68 1.49 -24.58
N SER A 119 -8.14 2.20 -25.62
CA SER A 119 -7.86 3.63 -25.79
C SER A 119 -8.40 4.45 -24.62
N LEU A 120 -9.58 4.10 -24.10
CA LEU A 120 -10.12 4.72 -22.89
C LEU A 120 -9.23 4.46 -21.66
N GLN A 121 -8.72 3.25 -21.47
CA GLN A 121 -7.76 2.93 -20.40
C GLN A 121 -6.48 3.77 -20.50
N GLN A 122 -5.95 3.97 -21.71
CA GLN A 122 -4.77 4.81 -21.93
C GLN A 122 -5.03 6.28 -21.54
N LEU A 123 -6.19 6.82 -21.93
CA LEU A 123 -6.59 8.18 -21.54
C LEU A 123 -6.73 8.33 -20.02
N GLU A 124 -7.33 7.35 -19.35
CA GLU A 124 -7.45 7.35 -17.89
C GLU A 124 -6.07 7.23 -17.19
N GLN A 125 -5.16 6.44 -17.74
CA GLN A 125 -3.78 6.37 -17.24
C GLN A 125 -3.04 7.71 -17.40
N THR A 126 -3.17 8.36 -18.55
CA THR A 126 -2.60 9.71 -18.77
C THR A 126 -3.19 10.70 -17.78
N ARG A 127 -4.51 10.69 -17.59
CA ARG A 127 -5.19 11.56 -16.62
C ARG A 127 -4.68 11.33 -15.20
N LEU A 128 -4.56 10.08 -14.76
CA LEU A 128 -4.01 9.75 -13.45
C LEU A 128 -2.57 10.25 -13.30
N ALA A 129 -1.72 10.04 -14.31
CA ALA A 129 -0.34 10.51 -14.30
C ALA A 129 -0.25 12.04 -14.20
N THR A 130 -1.08 12.78 -14.95
CA THR A 130 -1.15 14.24 -14.86
C THR A 130 -1.59 14.71 -13.49
N VAL A 131 -2.64 14.11 -12.90
CA VAL A 131 -3.11 14.48 -11.55
C VAL A 131 -2.04 14.21 -10.50
N LEU A 132 -1.37 13.05 -10.58
CA LEU A 132 -0.27 12.72 -9.66
C LEU A 132 0.89 13.70 -9.81
N ALA A 133 1.26 14.10 -11.03
CA ALA A 133 2.31 15.08 -11.27
C ALA A 133 2.00 16.47 -10.67
N LEU A 134 0.72 16.83 -10.56
CA LEU A 134 0.28 18.08 -9.90
C LEU A 134 0.27 17.96 -8.37
N LEU A 135 0.06 16.77 -7.82
CA LEU A 135 0.02 16.51 -6.37
C LEU A 135 1.40 16.20 -5.76
N LEU A 136 2.30 15.58 -6.53
CA LEU A 136 3.64 15.17 -6.10
C LEU A 136 4.55 16.30 -5.57
N PRO A 137 4.53 17.53 -6.12
CA PRO A 137 5.30 18.65 -5.59
C PRO A 137 5.02 18.93 -4.10
N TRP A 138 3.81 18.64 -3.63
CA TRP A 138 3.39 18.84 -2.24
C TRP A 138 3.79 17.67 -1.31
N PHE A 139 4.12 16.50 -1.87
CA PHE A 139 4.61 15.35 -1.10
C PHE A 139 6.11 15.38 -0.86
N GLN A 140 6.87 16.22 -1.58
CA GLN A 140 8.34 16.34 -1.47
C GLN A 140 8.80 17.54 -0.64
N ASP A 141 7.88 18.38 -0.15
CA ASP A 141 8.22 19.55 0.64
C ASP A 141 8.53 19.15 2.10
N PRO A 142 9.75 19.44 2.61
CA PRO A 142 10.17 19.05 3.96
C PRO A 142 9.31 19.68 5.07
N ALA A 143 8.52 20.72 4.79
CA ALA A 143 7.57 21.28 5.74
C ALA A 143 6.47 20.28 6.18
N TYR A 144 6.25 19.21 5.41
CA TYR A 144 5.27 18.15 5.71
C TYR A 144 5.91 16.85 6.20
N SER A 145 7.25 16.81 6.31
CA SER A 145 8.00 15.69 6.91
C SER A 145 8.49 16.06 8.30
N THR A 146 7.63 15.89 9.30
CA THR A 146 8.11 15.60 10.66
C THR A 146 7.28 14.47 11.27
N PRO A 147 7.84 13.26 11.45
CA PRO A 147 7.61 12.58 12.70
C PRO A 147 8.35 13.41 13.75
N THR A 148 7.66 13.84 14.80
CA THR A 148 8.30 14.54 15.92
C THR A 148 9.30 13.59 16.58
N ALA A 149 10.53 13.55 16.09
CA ALA A 149 11.64 12.98 16.81
C ALA A 149 11.86 13.89 18.02
N ASN A 150 11.32 13.46 19.15
CA ASN A 150 11.41 14.12 20.43
C ASN A 150 12.90 14.36 20.77
N PRO A 151 13.40 15.61 20.78
CA PRO A 151 14.80 15.88 21.09
C PRO A 151 15.15 15.63 22.57
N ASP A 152 14.17 15.37 23.44
CA ASP A 152 14.41 15.11 24.87
C ASP A 152 14.77 13.65 25.21
N ARG A 153 14.72 12.69 24.26
CA ARG A 153 15.11 11.29 24.55
C ARG A 153 16.59 10.97 24.40
N ASP A 154 17.40 11.86 23.81
CA ASP A 154 18.86 11.68 23.69
C ASP A 154 19.68 12.60 24.62
N ALA A 155 19.01 13.33 25.54
CA ALA A 155 19.67 14.00 26.66
C ALA A 155 20.02 13.00 27.77
N LEU A 156 20.83 11.99 27.44
CA LEU A 156 21.58 11.22 28.44
C LEU A 156 22.54 12.19 29.15
N PRO A 157 22.51 12.32 30.49
CA PRO A 157 23.46 13.17 31.18
C PRO A 157 24.88 12.61 31.02
N ARG A 158 25.77 13.42 30.45
CA ARG A 158 27.21 13.16 30.42
C ARG A 158 27.73 12.99 31.85
N PRO A 159 28.49 11.93 32.19
CA PRO A 159 29.14 11.85 33.48
C PRO A 159 30.26 12.91 33.56
N SER A 160 30.16 13.82 34.53
CA SER A 160 31.26 14.71 34.89
C SER A 160 32.40 13.92 35.57
N PRO A 161 33.67 14.31 35.35
CA PRO A 161 34.80 13.59 35.90
C PRO A 161 34.98 13.95 37.38
N ARG A 162 34.95 12.96 38.27
CA ARG A 162 35.37 13.13 39.67
C ARG A 162 36.53 12.18 39.95
N GLY A 163 37.64 12.76 40.41
CA GLY A 163 38.86 12.08 40.81
C GLY A 163 38.70 11.18 42.05
N PRO A 164 39.82 10.65 42.58
CA PRO A 164 40.02 9.22 42.68
C PRO A 164 39.53 8.58 43.99
N ALA A 165 39.11 7.33 43.82
CA ALA A 165 39.22 6.16 44.69
C ALA A 165 39.44 6.40 46.20
N ALA A 166 38.39 6.13 46.97
CA ALA A 166 38.51 5.50 48.29
C ALA A 166 37.55 4.30 48.32
N ALA A 167 38.10 3.16 48.68
CA ALA A 167 37.47 1.85 48.74
C ALA A 167 36.63 1.67 50.01
N ASP A 168 35.97 0.51 50.06
CA ASP A 168 35.22 -0.10 51.18
C ASP A 168 33.81 0.47 51.37
N GLY A 169 32.73 -0.31 51.42
CA GLY A 169 32.52 -1.75 51.49
C GLY A 169 31.11 -1.96 52.05
N ASP A 170 30.52 -3.11 51.72
CA ASP A 170 29.51 -3.84 52.50
C ASP A 170 27.99 -3.69 52.22
N ALA A 171 27.36 -4.86 52.35
CA ALA A 171 25.96 -5.24 52.55
C ALA A 171 24.94 -5.03 51.38
N ARG A 172 24.61 -6.06 50.59
CA ARG A 172 23.68 -7.21 50.80
C ARG A 172 22.19 -6.89 51.01
N ALA A 173 21.41 -7.65 50.23
CA ALA A 173 20.04 -8.13 50.39
C ALA A 173 18.89 -7.19 49.94
N ASP A 174 18.16 -7.47 48.86
CA ASP A 174 17.22 -8.60 48.60
C ASP A 174 15.79 -8.21 48.98
N TRP A 175 14.90 -8.06 47.97
CA TRP A 175 13.52 -8.52 48.13
C TRP A 175 12.79 -8.71 46.79
N ALA A 176 12.63 -9.98 46.43
CA ALA A 176 11.58 -10.47 45.54
C ALA A 176 10.21 -10.33 46.22
N GLY A 177 9.18 -10.03 45.43
CA GLY A 177 7.90 -9.54 45.93
C GLY A 177 6.90 -10.59 46.42
N ARG A 178 5.76 -10.07 46.90
CA ARG A 178 4.39 -10.61 46.68
C ARG A 178 3.34 -9.66 47.25
N HIS A 179 2.31 -9.36 46.46
CA HIS A 179 0.94 -9.00 46.89
C HIS A 179 0.24 -10.23 47.54
N PRO A 180 -1.03 -10.20 48.01
CA PRO A 180 -2.03 -9.12 48.15
C PRO A 180 -2.73 -9.10 49.55
N GLY A 181 -3.66 -8.18 49.73
CA GLY A 181 -4.77 -8.33 50.69
C GLY A 181 -4.68 -7.43 51.91
N ASP A 182 -5.45 -6.33 51.89
CA ASP A 182 -6.53 -6.09 52.85
C ASP A 182 -7.14 -4.71 52.57
N ALA A 183 -8.42 -4.70 52.25
CA ALA A 183 -9.28 -3.55 52.47
C ALA A 183 -9.85 -3.66 53.90
N PRO A 184 -10.01 -2.53 54.60
CA PRO A 184 -11.36 -2.11 54.98
C PRO A 184 -11.58 -0.65 54.58
N ALA A 185 -12.71 -0.27 53.97
CA ALA A 185 -14.03 -0.07 54.57
C ALA A 185 -14.10 1.22 55.42
N GLU A 186 -14.92 2.15 54.90
CA GLU A 186 -15.76 3.12 55.61
C GLU A 186 -15.04 4.31 56.29
N ASP A 187 -15.39 5.54 55.92
CA ASP A 187 -16.37 6.33 56.69
C ASP A 187 -16.61 7.74 56.10
N GLU A 188 -17.89 8.14 56.22
CA GLU A 188 -18.62 9.40 56.09
C GLU A 188 -17.88 10.72 55.75
N GLY A 189 -18.37 11.55 54.82
CA GLY A 189 -19.50 12.48 55.01
C GLY A 189 -18.93 13.92 55.01
N ASN A 190 -19.54 15.00 54.53
CA ASN A 190 -20.86 15.35 54.01
C ASN A 190 -20.66 16.62 53.16
#